data_AF-A0AAU9TSJ7-F1
#
_entry.id   AF-A0AAU9TSJ7-F1
#
_cell.length_a   1.000
_cell.length_b   1.000
_cell.length_c   1.000
_cell.angle_alpha   90.00
_cell.angle_beta   90.00
_cell.angle_gamma   90.00
#
_symmetry.space_group_name_H-M   'P 1'
#
loop_
_entity.id
_entity.type
_entity.pdbx_description
1 polymer ?
#
loop_
_entity_poly.entity_id
_entity_poly.type
_entity_poly.pdbx_seq_one_letter_code
_entity_poly.pdbx_strand_id
1 'polypeptide(L)'
;MERHLQILLYLEKRRLLADMKNSCEAFLKDINEKTVRKFPPIRFVLQLDVMELLDLFPDSGEFFIQEPLRWQQCCNDILFACLKSLDNDMNQIVQPTQVAVIIRVKSLPCILTMKQRKHKGIVSLRGLLVDMTRPTNYVYHTVWSCPDECEGNEVIIHFIPKIPPKCYLCRNTLFENSGLRRCGDQVRATFKLKNNLLPQNYTIVDDLISKLKVGKMYIINVVILKKLTSVWSVEESTVIPAPITTPLPSDIKELYEACNCVPWKFIYCLASSIGLHICPLNCFMNVKINLLLSLVSVKANALNNSPIIHFLASGFDTGYVAKLMERAALLADSYVFLGSTHNSISTALIGGSGGVCVMLLPLQTYSQSQINSILSFIETGEITNALNKSKLQCAIWAHGMDLKKIVLYNIGSIFGSVCRGDYGDYADELADHVLEQAMAPTKIDKQEKQALKDISIYIELVAGIKVSLAENAEKLLRVYFLTARKERPKAVSIGNLGALIATCATSARLCRRNVANNDDAVFAIWLHVSGMPEPRFAPDDYLETPADIKKLQKVIEKFYNWLEQFIGFRIYETQE
;
A
#
# COMPACT_ATOMS: atom_id res chain seq x y z
N MET A 1 -39.19 20.50 -6.75
CA MET A 1 -40.00 19.60 -7.58
C MET A 1 -39.18 19.03 -8.74
N GLU A 2 -38.59 19.88 -9.60
CA GLU A 2 -37.76 19.46 -10.74
C GLU A 2 -36.59 18.53 -10.37
N ARG A 3 -35.86 18.83 -9.29
CA ARG A 3 -34.77 17.96 -8.79
C ARG A 3 -35.25 16.59 -8.30
N HIS A 4 -36.44 16.49 -7.72
CA HIS A 4 -36.99 15.19 -7.28
C HIS A 4 -37.37 14.32 -8.48
N LEU A 5 -37.89 14.95 -9.54
CA LEU A 5 -38.23 14.27 -10.79
C LEU A 5 -36.99 13.66 -11.46
N GLN A 6 -35.89 14.41 -11.54
CA GLN A 6 -34.64 13.90 -12.11
C GLN A 6 -34.07 12.72 -11.31
N ILE A 7 -34.11 12.79 -9.97
CA ILE A 7 -33.68 11.69 -9.11
C ILE A 7 -34.59 10.47 -9.30
N LEU A 8 -35.90 10.66 -9.38
CA LEU A 8 -36.86 9.58 -9.64
C LEU A 8 -36.59 8.89 -10.98
N LEU A 9 -36.38 9.67 -12.06
CA LEU A 9 -36.07 9.14 -13.39
C LEU A 9 -34.75 8.33 -13.40
N TYR A 10 -33.74 8.79 -12.66
CA TYR A 10 -32.50 8.04 -12.48
C TYR A 10 -32.75 6.69 -11.77
N LEU A 11 -33.45 6.71 -10.64
CA LEU A 11 -33.77 5.50 -9.87
C LEU A 11 -34.62 4.51 -10.68
N GLU A 12 -35.55 4.99 -11.49
CA GLU A 12 -36.38 4.17 -12.37
C GLU A 12 -35.56 3.51 -13.48
N LYS A 13 -34.71 4.29 -14.18
CA LYS A 13 -33.86 3.79 -15.27
C LYS A 13 -32.94 2.66 -14.80
N ARG A 14 -32.46 2.73 -13.55
CA ARG A 14 -31.64 1.69 -12.92
C ARG A 14 -32.43 0.59 -12.21
N ARG A 15 -33.76 0.61 -12.29
CA ARG A 15 -34.68 -0.31 -11.60
C ARG A 15 -34.53 -0.32 -10.07
N LEU A 16 -33.89 0.70 -9.50
CA LEU A 16 -33.71 0.86 -8.06
C LEU A 16 -35.04 1.10 -7.34
N LEU A 17 -36.03 1.69 -8.03
CA LEU A 17 -37.40 1.81 -7.49
C LEU A 17 -38.07 0.45 -7.30
N ALA A 18 -37.80 -0.53 -8.18
CA ALA A 18 -38.32 -1.88 -8.02
C ALA A 18 -37.68 -2.57 -6.80
N ASP A 19 -36.38 -2.37 -6.59
CA ASP A 19 -35.67 -2.90 -5.41
C ASP A 19 -36.16 -2.25 -4.10
N MET A 20 -36.41 -0.94 -4.13
CA MET A 20 -37.04 -0.21 -3.02
C MET A 20 -38.44 -0.77 -2.73
N LYS A 21 -39.25 -1.00 -3.77
CA LYS A 21 -40.58 -1.59 -3.64
C LYS A 21 -40.52 -2.99 -3.01
N ASN A 22 -39.64 -3.87 -3.52
CA ASN A 22 -39.45 -5.21 -2.98
C ASN A 22 -39.01 -5.18 -1.51
N SER A 23 -38.16 -4.22 -1.14
CA SER A 23 -37.72 -4.02 0.25
C SER A 23 -38.86 -3.53 1.14
N CYS A 24 -39.73 -2.64 0.63
CA CYS A 24 -40.94 -2.21 1.32
C CYS A 24 -41.95 -3.37 1.49
N GLU A 25 -42.13 -4.21 0.48
CA GLU A 25 -43.01 -5.39 0.57
C GLU A 25 -42.49 -6.42 1.59
N ALA A 26 -41.18 -6.69 1.58
CA ALA A 26 -40.55 -7.54 2.59
C ALA A 26 -40.73 -6.96 4.00
N PHE A 27 -40.52 -5.65 4.15
CA PHE A 27 -40.74 -4.94 5.40
C PHE A 27 -42.19 -5.05 5.88
N LEU A 28 -43.18 -4.91 4.99
CA LEU A 28 -44.60 -5.06 5.33
C LEU A 28 -45.01 -6.48 5.69
N LYS A 29 -44.36 -7.51 5.11
CA LYS A 29 -44.60 -8.92 5.46
C LYS A 29 -44.08 -9.27 6.85
N ASP A 30 -42.99 -8.65 7.27
CA ASP A 30 -42.39 -8.85 8.60
C ASP A 30 -43.16 -8.12 9.72
N ILE A 31 -44.20 -7.33 9.38
CA ILE A 31 -45.00 -6.56 10.34
C ILE A 31 -46.18 -7.39 10.85
N ASN A 32 -46.17 -7.73 12.14
CA ASN A 32 -47.35 -8.25 12.86
C ASN A 32 -48.20 -7.09 13.46
N GLU A 33 -49.52 -7.27 13.61
CA GLU A 33 -50.44 -6.25 14.16
C GLU A 33 -50.03 -5.72 15.56
N LYS A 34 -49.45 -6.56 16.42
CA LYS A 34 -49.00 -6.18 17.78
C LYS A 34 -47.74 -5.31 17.80
N THR A 35 -47.06 -5.18 16.66
CA THR A 35 -45.73 -4.58 16.54
C THR A 35 -45.69 -3.27 15.77
N VAL A 36 -46.80 -2.85 15.16
CA VAL A 36 -46.83 -1.75 14.18
C VAL A 36 -46.54 -0.37 14.77
N ARG A 37 -46.93 -0.15 16.04
CA ARG A 37 -46.58 1.10 16.75
C ARG A 37 -45.12 1.08 17.27
N LYS A 38 -44.56 -0.13 17.46
CA LYS A 38 -43.31 -0.43 18.18
C LYS A 38 -42.07 -0.66 17.29
N PHE A 39 -42.19 -0.60 15.96
CA PHE A 39 -41.22 -1.22 15.05
C PHE A 39 -40.11 -0.31 14.47
N PRO A 40 -38.99 -0.93 14.06
CA PRO A 40 -37.76 -0.26 13.65
C PRO A 40 -37.89 0.39 12.26
N PRO A 41 -37.12 1.44 11.98
CA PRO A 41 -37.13 2.11 10.69
C PRO A 41 -36.76 1.18 9.54
N ILE A 42 -37.48 1.26 8.41
CA ILE A 42 -37.06 0.64 7.16
C ILE A 42 -35.76 1.30 6.70
N ARG A 43 -34.76 0.45 6.43
CA ARG A 43 -33.47 0.91 5.94
C ARG A 43 -33.15 0.27 4.62
N PHE A 44 -32.95 1.11 3.62
CA PHE A 44 -32.58 0.68 2.29
C PHE A 44 -31.17 1.17 1.98
N VAL A 45 -30.27 0.26 1.61
CA VAL A 45 -28.91 0.60 1.20
C VAL A 45 -28.91 0.87 -0.30
N LEU A 46 -28.80 2.14 -0.67
CA LEU A 46 -28.76 2.60 -2.06
C LEU A 46 -27.31 2.69 -2.54
N GLN A 47 -26.92 1.84 -3.48
CA GLN A 47 -25.63 1.94 -4.16
C GLN A 47 -25.75 2.86 -5.38
N LEU A 48 -24.96 3.94 -5.40
CA LEU A 48 -24.99 4.97 -6.42
C LEU A 48 -23.66 5.00 -7.19
N ASP A 49 -23.71 4.90 -8.52
CA ASP A 49 -22.57 5.21 -9.39
C ASP A 49 -22.58 6.68 -9.77
N VAL A 50 -21.57 7.44 -9.33
CA VAL A 50 -21.57 8.90 -9.49
C VAL A 50 -21.18 9.32 -10.90
N MET A 51 -20.28 8.58 -11.57
CA MET A 51 -19.90 8.93 -12.94
C MET A 51 -21.11 8.83 -13.86
N GLU A 52 -21.87 7.75 -13.73
CA GLU A 52 -23.07 7.58 -14.52
C GLU A 52 -24.16 8.60 -14.17
N LEU A 53 -24.32 8.94 -12.88
CA LEU A 53 -25.26 9.99 -12.49
C LEU A 53 -24.89 11.33 -13.14
N LEU A 54 -23.60 11.66 -13.20
CA LEU A 54 -23.10 12.86 -13.88
C LEU A 54 -23.32 12.80 -15.39
N ASP A 55 -23.14 11.62 -16.01
CA ASP A 55 -23.31 11.44 -17.45
C ASP A 55 -24.79 11.55 -17.88
N LEU A 56 -25.71 11.02 -17.07
CA LEU A 56 -27.14 11.01 -17.39
C LEU A 56 -27.88 12.26 -16.92
N PHE A 57 -27.55 12.75 -15.72
CA PHE A 57 -28.24 13.87 -15.07
C PHE A 57 -27.20 14.77 -14.37
N PRO A 58 -26.46 15.60 -15.12
CA PRO A 58 -25.33 16.37 -14.59
C PRO A 58 -25.72 17.30 -13.44
N ASP A 59 -26.85 18.00 -13.53
CA ASP A 59 -27.33 18.90 -12.47
C ASP A 59 -27.63 18.16 -11.16
N SER A 60 -28.21 16.96 -11.26
CA SER A 60 -28.49 16.09 -10.12
C SER A 60 -27.21 15.49 -9.53
N GLY A 61 -26.22 15.16 -10.36
CA GLY A 61 -24.89 14.71 -9.94
C GLY A 61 -24.09 15.80 -9.24
N GLU A 62 -24.11 17.04 -9.75
CA GLU A 62 -23.49 18.18 -9.08
C GLU A 62 -24.18 18.50 -7.75
N PHE A 63 -25.52 18.47 -7.73
CA PHE A 63 -26.31 18.63 -6.49
C PHE A 63 -25.95 17.57 -5.45
N PHE A 64 -25.76 16.31 -5.85
CA PHE A 64 -25.31 15.23 -4.97
C PHE A 64 -23.93 15.52 -4.34
N ILE A 65 -22.97 16.02 -5.13
CA ILE A 65 -21.61 16.30 -4.64
C ILE A 65 -21.59 17.50 -3.69
N GLN A 66 -22.35 18.56 -3.99
CA GLN A 66 -22.37 19.79 -3.20
C GLN A 66 -23.23 19.67 -1.93
N GLU A 67 -24.41 19.06 -2.03
CA GLU A 67 -25.40 18.98 -0.94
C GLU A 67 -25.87 17.52 -0.70
N PRO A 68 -24.96 16.60 -0.35
CA PRO A 68 -25.24 15.16 -0.23
C PRO A 68 -26.39 14.83 0.72
N LEU A 69 -26.51 15.55 1.83
CA LEU A 69 -27.53 15.32 2.84
C LEU A 69 -28.93 15.69 2.36
N ARG A 70 -29.07 16.75 1.55
CA ARG A 70 -30.36 17.12 0.95
C ARG A 70 -30.74 16.13 -0.13
N TRP A 71 -29.76 15.64 -0.88
CA TRP A 71 -29.99 14.56 -1.84
C TRP A 71 -30.47 13.27 -1.15
N GLN A 72 -29.87 12.93 -0.01
CA GLN A 72 -30.32 11.81 0.83
C GLN A 72 -31.74 12.00 1.36
N GLN A 73 -32.10 13.21 1.79
CA GLN A 73 -33.47 13.52 2.20
C GLN A 73 -34.47 13.28 1.05
N CYS A 74 -34.15 13.72 -0.17
CA CYS A 74 -35.00 13.44 -1.34
C CYS A 74 -35.21 11.93 -1.53
N CYS A 75 -34.17 11.11 -1.33
CA CYS A 75 -34.29 9.65 -1.41
C CYS A 75 -35.13 9.04 -0.28
N ASN A 76 -35.05 9.59 0.93
CA ASN A 76 -35.93 9.18 2.04
C ASN A 76 -37.41 9.47 1.70
N ASP A 77 -37.68 10.64 1.14
CA ASP A 77 -39.03 11.04 0.73
C ASP A 77 -39.58 10.13 -0.38
N ILE A 78 -38.73 9.78 -1.36
CA ILE A 78 -39.07 8.82 -2.42
C ILE A 78 -39.36 7.43 -1.84
N LEU A 79 -38.51 6.92 -0.95
CA LEU A 79 -38.72 5.61 -0.33
C LEU A 79 -40.01 5.59 0.52
N PHE A 80 -40.29 6.68 1.24
CA PHE A 80 -41.53 6.82 2.00
C PHE A 80 -42.75 6.86 1.08
N ALA A 81 -42.67 7.57 -0.06
CA ALA A 81 -43.72 7.56 -1.07
C ALA A 81 -43.93 6.16 -1.68
N CYS A 82 -42.86 5.41 -1.97
CA CYS A 82 -42.94 4.02 -2.41
C CYS A 82 -43.65 3.14 -1.36
N LEU A 83 -43.34 3.30 -0.08
CA LEU A 83 -43.99 2.56 1.00
C LEU A 83 -45.50 2.90 1.08
N LYS A 84 -45.87 4.19 0.99
CA LYS A 84 -47.27 4.63 1.00
C LYS A 84 -48.06 4.19 -0.25
N SER A 85 -47.38 3.95 -1.37
CA SER A 85 -48.01 3.51 -2.62
C SER A 85 -48.42 2.03 -2.62
N LEU A 86 -47.97 1.24 -1.64
CA LEU A 86 -48.40 -0.14 -1.49
C LEU A 86 -49.81 -0.17 -0.86
N ASP A 87 -50.70 -1.01 -1.36
CA ASP A 87 -52.03 -1.19 -0.77
C ASP A 87 -51.92 -2.08 0.48
N ASN A 88 -51.80 -1.45 1.65
CA ASN A 88 -51.80 -2.12 2.95
C ASN A 88 -52.35 -1.18 4.03
N ASP A 89 -53.31 -1.64 4.84
CA ASP A 89 -53.96 -0.86 5.90
C ASP A 89 -52.96 -0.35 6.95
N MET A 90 -51.85 -1.08 7.16
CA MET A 90 -50.81 -0.71 8.12
C MET A 90 -49.95 0.49 7.68
N ASN A 91 -50.07 0.92 6.42
CA ASN A 91 -49.30 2.04 5.88
C ASN A 91 -49.69 3.38 6.50
N GLN A 92 -50.92 3.54 7.01
CA GLN A 92 -51.35 4.81 7.62
C GLN A 92 -50.56 5.15 8.89
N ILE A 93 -50.00 4.14 9.57
CA ILE A 93 -49.34 4.29 10.87
C ILE A 93 -47.86 4.69 10.73
N VAL A 94 -47.23 4.37 9.59
CA VAL A 94 -45.79 4.64 9.36
C VAL A 94 -45.51 6.12 9.14
N GLN A 95 -44.55 6.65 9.92
CA GLN A 95 -44.09 8.03 9.89
C GLN A 95 -42.85 8.21 9.00
N PRO A 96 -42.61 9.41 8.42
CA PRO A 96 -41.42 9.68 7.60
C PRO A 96 -40.09 9.44 8.34
N THR A 97 -40.08 9.63 9.66
CA THR A 97 -38.91 9.43 10.53
C THR A 97 -38.49 7.96 10.65
N GLN A 98 -39.37 7.04 10.27
CA GLN A 98 -39.13 5.60 10.24
C GLN A 98 -38.55 5.12 8.91
N VAL A 99 -38.25 6.01 7.96
CA VAL A 99 -37.66 5.66 6.68
C VAL A 99 -36.26 6.25 6.59
N ALA A 100 -35.27 5.42 6.26
CA ALA A 100 -33.90 5.90 6.06
C ALA A 100 -33.21 5.18 4.90
N VAL A 101 -32.87 5.93 3.86
CA VAL A 101 -31.98 5.49 2.79
C VAL A 101 -30.54 5.73 3.22
N ILE A 102 -29.74 4.68 3.20
CA ILE A 102 -28.29 4.72 3.43
C ILE A 102 -27.61 4.76 2.07
N ILE A 103 -26.91 5.85 1.76
CA ILE A 103 -26.21 5.98 0.48
C ILE A 103 -24.82 5.34 0.57
N ARG A 104 -24.49 4.56 -0.46
CA ARG A 104 -23.16 4.00 -0.71
C ARG A 104 -22.71 4.43 -2.08
N VAL A 105 -21.57 5.12 -2.13
CA VAL A 105 -21.07 5.75 -3.36
C VAL A 105 -20.06 4.84 -4.03
N LYS A 106 -20.18 4.69 -5.35
CA LYS A 106 -19.21 4.06 -6.24
C LYS A 106 -18.66 5.05 -7.24
N SER A 107 -17.41 4.84 -7.65
CA SER A 107 -16.78 5.55 -8.78
C SER A 107 -16.74 7.08 -8.60
N LEU A 108 -16.59 7.60 -7.38
CA LEU A 108 -16.58 9.06 -7.16
C LEU A 108 -15.27 9.68 -7.70
N PRO A 109 -15.32 10.59 -8.70
CA PRO A 109 -14.12 11.17 -9.26
C PRO A 109 -13.41 12.08 -8.25
N CYS A 110 -12.20 11.68 -7.85
CA CYS A 110 -11.39 12.42 -6.87
C CYS A 110 -11.12 13.88 -7.29
N ILE A 111 -11.08 14.18 -8.60
CA ILE A 111 -10.79 15.52 -9.10
C ILE A 111 -11.87 16.56 -8.71
N LEU A 112 -13.13 16.11 -8.56
CA LEU A 112 -14.26 16.96 -8.21
C LEU A 112 -14.34 17.20 -6.70
N THR A 113 -13.82 16.27 -5.89
CA THR A 113 -13.96 16.28 -4.42
C THR A 113 -12.71 16.78 -3.69
N MET A 114 -11.52 16.68 -4.28
CA MET A 114 -10.26 17.13 -3.67
C MET A 114 -10.15 18.65 -3.47
N LYS A 115 -10.95 19.46 -4.19
CA LYS A 115 -10.86 20.94 -4.18
C LYS A 115 -11.80 21.62 -3.18
N GLN A 116 -12.73 20.90 -2.55
CA GLN A 116 -13.73 21.51 -1.69
C GLN A 116 -13.14 21.83 -0.30
N ARG A 117 -12.58 23.04 -0.16
CA ARG A 117 -12.18 23.62 1.15
C ARG A 117 -13.37 24.07 2.01
N LYS A 118 -14.60 24.00 1.48
CA LYS A 118 -15.82 24.43 2.16
C LYS A 118 -16.48 23.21 2.81
N HIS A 119 -16.92 23.37 4.05
CA HIS A 119 -17.49 22.33 4.93
C HIS A 119 -18.86 21.78 4.48
N LYS A 120 -19.19 21.88 3.19
CA LYS A 120 -20.46 21.45 2.60
C LYS A 120 -20.14 20.65 1.33
N GLY A 121 -20.23 19.34 1.42
CA GLY A 121 -20.03 18.44 0.29
C GLY A 121 -19.39 17.10 0.65
N ILE A 122 -19.22 16.24 -0.36
CA ILE A 122 -18.50 14.98 -0.26
C ILE A 122 -17.02 15.21 -0.52
N VAL A 123 -16.16 14.68 0.35
CA VAL A 123 -14.70 14.76 0.23
C VAL A 123 -14.13 13.35 0.08
N SER A 124 -13.30 13.15 -0.94
CA SER A 124 -12.55 11.90 -1.11
C SER A 124 -11.17 12.04 -0.51
N LEU A 125 -10.82 11.14 0.40
CA LEU A 125 -9.53 11.08 1.08
C LEU A 125 -8.82 9.79 0.70
N ARG A 126 -7.54 9.89 0.31
CA ARG A 126 -6.71 8.72 0.00
C ARG A 126 -5.80 8.42 1.19
N GLY A 127 -5.88 7.20 1.73
CA GLY A 127 -5.13 6.81 2.92
C GLY A 127 -4.86 5.32 3.07
N LEU A 128 -3.79 5.00 3.80
CA LEU A 128 -3.38 3.65 4.15
C LEU A 128 -4.05 3.21 5.45
N LEU A 129 -4.73 2.07 5.48
CA LEU A 129 -5.30 1.52 6.70
C LEU A 129 -4.19 0.89 7.56
N VAL A 130 -3.88 1.52 8.70
CA VAL A 130 -2.80 1.09 9.61
C VAL A 130 -3.30 0.16 10.70
N ASP A 131 -4.45 0.47 11.28
CA ASP A 131 -5.01 -0.29 12.39
C ASP A 131 -6.54 -0.24 12.43
N MET A 132 -7.15 -1.22 13.08
CA MET A 132 -8.59 -1.33 13.22
C MET A 132 -8.93 -1.95 14.59
N THR A 133 -9.82 -1.30 15.33
CA THR A 133 -10.31 -1.83 16.61
C THR A 133 -11.21 -3.06 16.44
N ARG A 134 -11.45 -3.79 17.53
CA ARG A 134 -12.51 -4.80 17.56
C ARG A 134 -13.86 -4.16 17.22
N PRO A 135 -14.77 -4.88 16.53
CA PRO A 135 -16.14 -4.45 16.35
C PRO A 135 -16.79 -4.11 17.69
N THR A 136 -17.41 -2.94 17.75
CA THR A 136 -18.20 -2.49 18.90
C THR A 136 -19.61 -2.22 18.43
N ASN A 137 -20.59 -2.56 19.26
CA ASN A 137 -21.98 -2.33 18.89
C ASN A 137 -22.30 -0.84 19.01
N TYR A 138 -22.99 -0.30 18.01
CA TYR A 138 -23.55 1.03 18.06
C TYR A 138 -25.06 0.97 17.87
N VAL A 139 -25.76 1.96 18.43
CA VAL A 139 -27.21 1.97 18.37
C VAL A 139 -27.67 2.62 17.08
N TYR A 140 -28.49 1.85 16.37
CA TYR A 140 -29.16 2.32 15.17
C TYR A 140 -30.32 3.23 15.49
N HIS A 141 -31.17 2.79 16.41
CA HIS A 141 -32.29 3.55 16.93
C HIS A 141 -32.71 2.99 18.28
N THR A 142 -33.36 3.86 19.05
CA THR A 142 -34.00 3.56 20.34
C THR A 142 -35.48 3.88 20.22
N VAL A 143 -36.31 3.05 20.86
CA VAL A 143 -37.76 3.25 20.94
C VAL A 143 -38.11 3.61 22.36
N TRP A 144 -38.78 4.75 22.55
CA TRP A 144 -39.16 5.27 23.85
C TRP A 144 -40.67 5.28 23.98
N SER A 145 -41.20 4.67 25.03
CA SER A 145 -42.65 4.60 25.28
C SER A 145 -43.02 5.27 26.60
N CYS A 146 -44.27 5.71 26.69
CA CYS A 146 -44.80 6.35 27.87
C CYS A 146 -45.17 5.29 28.91
N PRO A 147 -44.78 5.45 30.20
CA PRO A 147 -45.17 4.52 31.26
C PRO A 147 -46.69 4.41 31.42
N ASP A 148 -47.41 5.51 31.20
CA ASP A 148 -48.88 5.55 31.29
C ASP A 148 -49.59 5.11 29.99
N GLU A 149 -48.87 4.46 29.07
CA GLU A 149 -49.40 3.94 27.79
C GLU A 149 -50.23 4.95 26.98
N CYS A 150 -49.87 6.23 27.04
CA CYS A 150 -50.54 7.27 26.26
C CYS A 150 -50.49 6.95 24.76
N GLU A 151 -51.65 6.90 24.10
CA GLU A 151 -51.74 6.53 22.69
C GLU A 151 -50.90 7.45 21.79
N GLY A 152 -50.13 6.83 20.88
CA GLY A 152 -49.35 7.55 19.87
C GLY A 152 -48.18 8.38 20.41
N ASN A 153 -47.71 8.13 21.64
CA ASN A 153 -46.63 8.88 22.29
C ASN A 153 -45.27 8.18 22.27
N GLU A 154 -45.05 7.30 21.29
CA GLU A 154 -43.78 6.59 21.12
C GLU A 154 -42.81 7.43 20.29
N VAL A 155 -41.58 7.58 20.78
CA VAL A 155 -40.54 8.38 20.13
C VAL A 155 -39.43 7.45 19.66
N ILE A 156 -39.19 7.44 18.35
CA ILE A 156 -38.09 6.71 17.73
C ILE A 156 -36.95 7.68 17.48
N ILE A 157 -35.78 7.39 18.06
CA ILE A 157 -34.60 8.26 17.99
C ILE A 157 -33.43 7.46 17.43
N HIS A 158 -32.77 7.97 16.40
CA HIS A 158 -31.59 7.34 15.75
C HIS A 158 -30.28 7.48 16.55
N PHE A 159 -30.36 7.78 17.85
CA PHE A 159 -29.25 7.86 18.80
C PHE A 159 -29.78 7.63 20.21
N ILE A 160 -28.88 7.39 21.18
CA ILE A 160 -29.25 7.38 22.61
C ILE A 160 -29.18 8.83 23.12
N PRO A 161 -30.31 9.48 23.46
CA PRO A 161 -30.29 10.80 24.03
C PRO A 161 -29.68 10.79 25.45
N LYS A 162 -28.95 11.84 25.81
CA LYS A 162 -28.41 12.00 27.18
C LYS A 162 -29.51 12.19 28.22
N ILE A 163 -30.64 12.75 27.80
CA ILE A 163 -31.79 13.04 28.65
C ILE A 163 -32.98 12.31 28.01
N PRO A 164 -33.71 11.47 28.76
CA PRO A 164 -34.85 10.75 28.21
C PRO A 164 -35.91 11.74 27.71
N PRO A 165 -36.52 11.49 26.54
CA PRO A 165 -37.59 12.32 26.00
C PRO A 165 -38.80 12.32 26.94
N LYS A 166 -39.62 13.37 26.86
CA LYS A 166 -40.85 13.51 27.65
C LYS A 166 -42.07 13.26 26.77
N CYS A 167 -43.08 12.63 27.34
CA CYS A 167 -44.39 12.43 26.72
C CYS A 167 -45.04 13.79 26.40
N TYR A 168 -45.59 13.95 25.19
CA TYR A 168 -46.26 15.20 24.83
C TYR A 168 -47.63 15.38 25.50
N LEU A 169 -48.26 14.28 25.98
CA LEU A 169 -49.55 14.30 26.65
C LEU A 169 -49.41 14.48 28.18
N CYS A 170 -48.78 13.52 28.86
CA CYS A 170 -48.69 13.51 30.32
C CYS A 170 -47.41 14.18 30.88
N ARG A 171 -46.48 14.60 30.02
CA ARG A 171 -45.17 15.20 30.38
C ARG A 171 -44.25 14.29 31.22
N ASN A 172 -44.62 13.03 31.44
CA ASN A 172 -43.77 12.05 32.10
C ASN A 172 -42.57 11.67 31.24
N THR A 173 -41.48 11.28 31.90
CA THR A 173 -40.27 10.79 31.24
C THR A 173 -40.56 9.44 30.58
N LEU A 174 -40.30 9.35 29.28
CA LEU A 174 -40.44 8.12 28.54
C LEU A 174 -39.34 7.13 28.96
N PHE A 175 -39.65 5.84 28.94
CA PHE A 175 -38.68 4.77 29.20
C PHE A 175 -38.27 4.12 27.88
N GLU A 176 -37.03 3.65 27.81
CA GLU A 176 -36.51 2.99 26.61
C GLU A 176 -36.94 1.51 26.57
N ASN A 177 -37.53 1.08 25.46
CA ASN A 177 -37.77 -0.32 25.17
C ASN A 177 -36.50 -0.97 24.63
N SER A 178 -35.69 -1.52 25.53
CA SER A 178 -34.43 -2.20 25.18
C SER A 178 -34.62 -3.37 24.21
N GLY A 179 -35.74 -4.09 24.27
CA GLY A 179 -36.07 -5.20 23.35
C GLY A 179 -36.38 -4.77 21.91
N LEU A 180 -36.67 -3.48 21.68
CA LEU A 180 -36.92 -2.90 20.36
C LEU A 180 -35.71 -2.12 19.84
N ARG A 181 -34.65 -2.01 20.65
CA ARG A 181 -33.38 -1.41 20.22
C ARG A 181 -32.75 -2.30 19.17
N ARG A 182 -32.43 -1.72 18.01
CA ARG A 182 -31.49 -2.36 17.07
C ARG A 182 -30.11 -1.75 17.21
N CYS A 183 -29.11 -2.59 17.07
CA CYS A 183 -27.72 -2.20 17.04
C CYS A 183 -27.10 -2.65 15.71
N GLY A 184 -26.13 -1.88 15.24
CA GLY A 184 -25.21 -2.28 14.19
C GLY A 184 -23.80 -2.42 14.77
N ASP A 185 -22.85 -2.71 13.89
CA ASP A 185 -21.45 -2.85 14.25
C ASP A 185 -20.65 -1.66 13.73
N GLN A 186 -19.77 -1.11 14.57
CA GLN A 186 -18.82 -0.08 14.17
C GLN A 186 -17.40 -0.44 14.60
N VAL A 187 -16.45 -0.09 13.75
CA VAL A 187 -15.02 -0.15 14.04
C VAL A 187 -14.41 1.24 13.93
N ARG A 188 -13.41 1.52 14.76
CA ARG A 188 -12.55 2.69 14.58
C ARG A 188 -11.35 2.25 13.74
N ALA A 189 -11.26 2.80 12.54
CA ALA A 189 -10.20 2.53 11.58
C ALA A 189 -9.22 3.71 11.54
N THR A 190 -7.93 3.42 11.71
CA THR A 190 -6.86 4.41 11.75
C THR A 190 -6.18 4.46 10.38
N PHE A 191 -6.29 5.60 9.70
CA PHE A 191 -5.73 5.80 8.36
C PHE A 191 -4.57 6.81 8.37
N LYS A 192 -3.48 6.48 7.69
CA LYS A 192 -2.41 7.43 7.35
C LYS A 192 -2.74 8.07 6.01
N LEU A 193 -3.20 9.32 6.03
CA LEU A 193 -3.57 10.08 4.83
C LEU A 193 -2.33 10.62 4.11
N LYS A 194 -2.38 10.69 2.78
CA LYS A 194 -1.31 11.32 1.99
C LYS A 194 -1.19 12.80 2.38
N ASN A 195 0.03 13.24 2.73
CA ASN A 195 0.41 14.60 3.17
C ASN A 195 0.08 14.97 4.64
N ASN A 196 -0.53 14.08 5.43
CA ASN A 196 -0.72 14.35 6.86
C ASN A 196 0.36 13.64 7.68
N LEU A 197 0.94 14.38 8.64
CA LEU A 197 1.95 13.84 9.56
C LEU A 197 1.35 12.84 10.55
N LEU A 198 0.10 13.07 10.96
CA LEU A 198 -0.59 12.26 11.97
C LEU A 198 -1.66 11.37 11.33
N PRO A 199 -1.77 10.10 11.76
CA PRO A 199 -2.90 9.24 11.42
C PRO A 199 -4.22 9.84 11.90
N GLN A 200 -5.29 9.63 11.13
CA GLN A 200 -6.64 10.05 11.47
C GLN A 200 -7.56 8.84 11.67
N ASN A 201 -8.50 8.98 12.60
CA ASN A 201 -9.44 7.91 12.93
C ASN A 201 -10.78 8.18 12.28
N TYR A 202 -11.32 7.16 11.63
CA TYR A 202 -12.66 7.18 11.04
C TYR A 202 -13.51 6.05 11.64
N THR A 203 -14.77 6.35 11.90
CA THR A 203 -15.76 5.34 12.30
C THR A 203 -16.34 4.71 11.03
N ILE A 204 -16.12 3.40 10.88
CA ILE A 204 -16.63 2.61 9.77
C ILE A 204 -17.72 1.68 10.31
N VAL A 205 -18.83 1.58 9.59
CA VAL A 205 -20.05 0.89 10.06
C VAL A 205 -20.45 -0.26 9.14
N ASP A 206 -20.98 -1.32 9.73
CA ASP A 206 -21.74 -2.41 9.10
C ASP A 206 -21.10 -3.00 7.83
N ASP A 207 -21.76 -2.81 6.67
CA ASP A 207 -21.39 -3.37 5.37
C ASP A 207 -20.00 -2.94 4.90
N LEU A 208 -19.50 -1.80 5.39
CA LEU A 208 -18.18 -1.27 5.04
C LEU A 208 -17.05 -1.97 5.80
N ILE A 209 -17.33 -2.60 6.95
CA ILE A 209 -16.31 -3.26 7.77
C ILE A 209 -15.68 -4.43 7.02
N SER A 210 -16.50 -5.23 6.32
CA SER A 210 -16.06 -6.40 5.56
C SER A 210 -15.09 -6.07 4.41
N LYS A 211 -15.07 -4.80 3.96
CA LYS A 211 -14.20 -4.32 2.87
C LYS A 211 -12.79 -3.94 3.35
N LEU A 212 -12.59 -3.82 4.66
CA LEU A 212 -11.34 -3.35 5.24
C LEU A 212 -10.33 -4.48 5.40
N LYS A 213 -9.11 -4.24 4.92
CA LYS A 213 -7.94 -5.07 5.08
C LYS A 213 -6.77 -4.18 5.48
N VAL A 214 -6.18 -4.49 6.63
CA VAL A 214 -5.04 -3.72 7.15
C VAL A 214 -3.85 -3.82 6.18
N GLY A 215 -3.17 -2.68 5.98
CA GLY A 215 -2.04 -2.57 5.04
C GLY A 215 -2.43 -2.27 3.59
N LYS A 216 -3.71 -2.02 3.30
CA LYS A 216 -4.18 -1.60 1.97
C LYS A 216 -4.47 -0.11 1.89
N MET A 217 -4.28 0.44 0.68
CA MET A 217 -4.63 1.82 0.35
C MET A 217 -6.11 1.91 0.00
N TYR A 218 -6.80 2.90 0.56
CA TYR A 218 -8.21 3.13 0.33
C TYR A 218 -8.49 4.56 -0.11
N ILE A 219 -9.54 4.72 -0.92
CA ILE A 219 -10.23 5.97 -1.17
C ILE A 219 -11.46 5.98 -0.26
N ILE A 220 -11.51 6.94 0.65
CA ILE A 220 -12.54 7.10 1.67
C ILE A 220 -13.39 8.30 1.28
N ASN A 221 -14.67 8.07 1.00
CA ASN A 221 -15.60 9.13 0.67
C ASN A 221 -16.34 9.54 1.94
N VAL A 222 -16.10 10.77 2.38
CA VAL A 222 -16.54 11.30 3.67
C VAL A 222 -17.46 12.49 3.46
N VAL A 223 -18.53 12.54 4.25
CA VAL A 223 -19.41 13.71 4.36
C VAL A 223 -19.18 14.39 5.70
N ILE A 224 -18.93 15.70 5.67
CA ILE A 224 -18.67 16.50 6.86
C ILE A 224 -20.00 17.03 7.43
N LEU A 225 -20.40 16.49 8.57
CA LEU A 225 -21.61 16.84 9.34
C LEU A 225 -21.25 17.79 10.49
N LYS A 226 -21.12 19.10 10.24
CA LYS A 226 -20.77 20.13 11.26
C LYS A 226 -19.50 19.81 12.09
N LYS A 227 -19.60 18.92 13.09
CA LYS A 227 -18.51 18.43 13.97
C LYS A 227 -18.16 16.95 13.80
N LEU A 228 -18.93 16.19 13.02
CA LEU A 228 -18.75 14.75 12.81
C LEU A 228 -18.43 14.48 11.34
N THR A 229 -17.62 13.46 11.08
CA THR A 229 -17.36 12.93 9.74
C THR A 229 -18.09 11.60 9.60
N SER A 230 -18.92 11.47 8.58
CA SER A 230 -19.58 10.21 8.25
C SER A 230 -18.95 9.62 7.00
N VAL A 231 -18.55 8.35 7.08
CA VAL A 231 -17.99 7.63 5.93
C VAL A 231 -19.13 6.99 5.15
N TRP A 232 -19.24 7.36 3.88
CA TRP A 232 -20.28 6.87 2.98
C TRP A 232 -19.81 5.71 2.12
N SER A 233 -18.54 5.69 1.72
CA SER A 233 -17.95 4.53 1.09
C SER A 233 -16.45 4.44 1.31
N VAL A 234 -15.96 3.22 1.19
CA VAL A 234 -14.56 2.86 1.25
C VAL A 234 -14.29 1.94 0.06
N GLU A 235 -13.35 2.36 -0.79
CA GLU A 235 -12.96 1.62 -1.99
C GLU A 235 -11.45 1.35 -1.95
N GLU A 236 -11.04 0.09 -2.17
CA GLU A 236 -9.62 -0.26 -2.24
C GLU A 236 -9.00 0.38 -3.49
N SER A 237 -7.93 1.14 -3.30
CA SER A 237 -7.18 1.78 -4.39
C SER A 237 -6.30 0.73 -5.05
N THR A 238 -6.75 0.17 -6.16
CA THR A 238 -5.95 -0.72 -6.99
C THR A 238 -5.11 0.09 -7.99
N VAL A 239 -3.83 -0.28 -8.13
CA VAL A 239 -2.95 0.32 -9.13
C VAL A 239 -2.95 -0.61 -10.34
N ILE A 240 -3.10 -0.03 -11.52
CA ILE A 240 -3.11 -0.77 -12.79
C ILE A 240 -1.72 -0.64 -13.43
N PRO A 241 -1.12 -1.74 -13.95
CA PRO A 241 0.18 -1.66 -14.61
C PRO A 241 0.10 -0.78 -15.86
N ALA A 242 1.14 0.03 -16.08
CA ALA A 242 1.26 0.81 -17.29
C ALA A 242 1.42 -0.11 -18.52
N PRO A 243 0.78 0.19 -19.66
CA PRO A 243 1.01 -0.54 -20.89
C PRO A 243 2.49 -0.50 -21.30
N ILE A 244 3.01 -1.59 -21.86
CA ILE A 244 4.42 -1.64 -22.30
C ILE A 244 4.74 -0.68 -23.44
N THR A 245 3.72 -0.09 -24.08
CA THR A 245 3.84 0.93 -25.13
C THR A 245 3.99 2.35 -24.56
N THR A 246 3.92 2.52 -23.23
CA THR A 246 4.03 3.84 -22.59
C THR A 246 5.43 4.44 -22.87
N PRO A 247 5.49 5.72 -23.30
CA PRO A 247 6.75 6.38 -23.62
C PRO A 247 7.66 6.49 -22.39
N LEU A 248 8.96 6.41 -22.64
CA LEU A 248 10.00 6.59 -21.63
C LEU A 248 10.33 8.09 -21.45
N PRO A 249 10.78 8.51 -20.26
CA PRO A 249 11.53 9.75 -20.13
C PRO A 249 12.72 9.78 -21.10
N SER A 250 12.98 10.93 -21.74
CA SER A 250 14.06 11.11 -22.72
C SER A 250 15.41 10.65 -22.18
N ASP A 251 15.72 11.10 -20.97
CA ASP A 251 17.03 10.91 -20.33
C ASP A 251 17.31 9.42 -20.07
N ILE A 252 16.27 8.65 -19.70
CA ILE A 252 16.39 7.20 -19.49
C ILE A 252 16.56 6.47 -20.81
N LYS A 253 15.89 6.93 -21.87
CA LYS A 253 16.04 6.35 -23.21
C LYS A 253 17.46 6.58 -23.74
N GLU A 254 17.96 7.81 -23.64
CA GLU A 254 19.34 8.17 -24.01
C GLU A 254 20.37 7.37 -23.20
N LEU A 255 20.13 7.21 -21.90
CA LEU A 255 20.99 6.39 -21.03
C LEU A 255 21.02 4.92 -21.48
N TYR A 256 19.87 4.35 -21.83
CA TYR A 256 19.78 2.97 -22.31
C TYR A 256 20.53 2.76 -23.63
N GLU A 257 20.40 3.72 -24.57
CA GLU A 257 21.13 3.72 -25.84
C GLU A 257 22.64 3.86 -25.63
N ALA A 258 23.10 4.77 -24.75
CA ALA A 258 24.50 4.93 -24.38
C ALA A 258 25.10 3.67 -23.69
N CYS A 259 24.24 2.82 -23.13
CA CYS A 259 24.63 1.54 -22.56
C CYS A 259 24.77 0.40 -23.58
N ASN A 260 24.65 0.66 -24.88
CA ASN A 260 24.63 -0.36 -25.94
C ASN A 260 23.59 -1.47 -25.67
N CYS A 261 22.50 -1.13 -24.98
CA CYS A 261 21.46 -2.08 -24.57
C CYS A 261 21.94 -3.22 -23.65
N VAL A 262 23.12 -3.12 -23.03
CA VAL A 262 23.64 -4.15 -22.11
C VAL A 262 22.93 -4.05 -20.74
N PRO A 263 22.27 -5.13 -20.26
CA PRO A 263 21.41 -5.08 -19.07
C PRO A 263 22.09 -4.58 -17.79
N TRP A 264 23.20 -5.20 -17.38
CA TRP A 264 23.88 -4.86 -16.13
C TRP A 264 24.49 -3.46 -16.18
N LYS A 265 24.96 -3.01 -17.34
CA LYS A 265 25.56 -1.68 -17.55
C LYS A 265 24.50 -0.60 -17.35
N PHE A 266 23.31 -0.81 -17.92
CA PHE A 266 22.18 0.09 -17.74
C PHE A 266 21.77 0.20 -16.26
N ILE A 267 21.64 -0.94 -15.55
CA ILE A 267 21.28 -0.95 -14.13
C ILE A 267 22.34 -0.23 -13.29
N TYR A 268 23.63 -0.45 -13.58
CA TYR A 268 24.74 0.23 -12.92
C TYR A 268 24.65 1.75 -13.07
N CYS A 269 24.44 2.25 -14.31
CA CYS A 269 24.35 3.69 -14.56
C CYS A 269 23.06 4.32 -13.98
N LEU A 270 21.96 3.56 -13.93
CA LEU A 270 20.73 4.04 -13.31
C LEU A 270 20.91 4.15 -11.78
N ALA A 271 21.56 3.15 -11.17
CA ALA A 271 21.86 3.14 -9.74
C ALA A 271 22.85 4.23 -9.31
N SER A 272 23.84 4.59 -10.15
CA SER A 272 24.84 5.62 -9.81
C SER A 272 24.22 7.00 -9.59
N SER A 273 23.04 7.25 -10.17
CA SER A 273 22.26 8.49 -9.99
C SER A 273 21.65 8.63 -8.59
N ILE A 274 21.62 7.56 -7.78
CA ILE A 274 21.09 7.60 -6.41
C ILE A 274 22.17 8.14 -5.46
N GLY A 275 21.87 9.26 -4.82
CA GLY A 275 22.70 9.80 -3.73
C GLY A 275 23.96 10.53 -4.19
N LEU A 276 23.89 11.25 -5.32
CA LEU A 276 24.99 12.06 -5.88
C LEU A 276 25.55 13.11 -4.90
N HIS A 277 24.69 13.65 -4.03
CA HIS A 277 25.09 14.57 -2.97
C HIS A 277 25.61 13.90 -1.70
N ILE A 278 25.64 12.57 -1.63
CA ILE A 278 26.10 11.87 -0.43
C ILE A 278 27.51 11.34 -0.64
N CYS A 279 27.76 10.75 -1.81
CA CYS A 279 29.04 10.17 -2.15
C CYS A 279 29.28 10.32 -3.66
N PRO A 280 30.55 10.20 -4.10
CA PRO A 280 30.90 10.13 -5.51
C PRO A 280 30.07 9.09 -6.26
N LEU A 281 29.93 9.31 -7.57
CA LEU A 281 29.17 8.45 -8.49
C LEU A 281 29.50 6.96 -8.30
N ASN A 282 30.78 6.64 -8.15
CA ASN A 282 31.32 5.28 -8.20
C ASN A 282 31.39 4.60 -6.82
N CYS A 283 31.11 5.33 -5.74
CA CYS A 283 31.16 4.80 -4.39
C CYS A 283 29.87 4.06 -4.02
N PHE A 284 30.00 2.99 -3.22
CA PHE A 284 28.90 2.19 -2.69
C PHE A 284 27.93 1.64 -3.77
N MET A 285 28.45 1.27 -4.94
CA MET A 285 27.61 0.82 -6.07
C MET A 285 26.80 -0.43 -5.78
N ASN A 286 27.35 -1.39 -5.03
CA ASN A 286 26.59 -2.57 -4.60
C ASN A 286 25.37 -2.20 -3.74
N VAL A 287 25.49 -1.19 -2.88
CA VAL A 287 24.38 -0.66 -2.09
C VAL A 287 23.36 0.02 -3.00
N LYS A 288 23.79 0.95 -3.86
CA LYS A 288 22.91 1.70 -4.78
C LYS A 288 22.10 0.78 -5.70
N ILE A 289 22.74 -0.25 -6.27
CA ILE A 289 22.10 -1.25 -7.14
C ILE A 289 21.05 -2.05 -6.37
N ASN A 290 21.38 -2.54 -5.17
CA ASN A 290 20.42 -3.31 -4.37
C ASN A 290 19.23 -2.47 -3.89
N LEU A 291 19.45 -1.20 -3.56
CA LEU A 291 18.36 -0.26 -3.22
C LEU A 291 17.41 -0.08 -4.40
N LEU A 292 17.94 0.13 -5.61
CA LEU A 292 17.15 0.24 -6.84
C LEU A 292 16.34 -1.03 -7.11
N LEU A 293 16.97 -2.21 -7.03
CA LEU A 293 16.30 -3.51 -7.20
C LEU A 293 15.18 -3.70 -6.17
N SER A 294 15.45 -3.35 -4.91
CA SER A 294 14.46 -3.43 -3.84
C SER A 294 13.25 -2.52 -4.10
N LEU A 295 13.47 -1.26 -4.50
CA LEU A 295 12.40 -0.31 -4.86
C LEU A 295 11.48 -0.86 -5.96
N VAL A 296 12.07 -1.41 -7.03
CA VAL A 296 11.30 -2.01 -8.13
C VAL A 296 10.55 -3.25 -7.67
N SER A 297 11.17 -4.09 -6.82
CA SER A 297 10.56 -5.33 -6.32
C SER A 297 9.29 -5.06 -5.49
N VAL A 298 9.28 -4.01 -4.68
CA VAL A 298 8.10 -3.62 -3.88
C VAL A 298 6.94 -3.21 -4.77
N LYS A 299 7.18 -2.36 -5.78
CA LYS A 299 6.13 -1.97 -6.72
C LYS A 299 5.64 -3.16 -7.54
N ALA A 300 6.54 -4.06 -7.95
CA ALA A 300 6.20 -5.29 -8.64
C ALA A 300 5.40 -6.28 -7.76
N ASN A 301 5.63 -6.28 -6.44
CA ASN A 301 4.80 -7.04 -5.50
C ASN A 301 3.37 -6.50 -5.45
N ALA A 302 3.20 -5.18 -5.38
CA ALA A 302 1.88 -4.55 -5.35
C ALA A 302 1.05 -4.83 -6.62
N LEU A 303 1.69 -4.92 -7.79
CA LEU A 303 1.02 -5.13 -9.07
C LEU A 303 0.82 -6.62 -9.41
N ASN A 304 1.88 -7.43 -9.25
CA ASN A 304 1.95 -8.79 -9.80
C ASN A 304 2.23 -9.87 -8.73
N ASN A 305 2.22 -9.52 -7.43
CA ASN A 305 2.63 -10.39 -6.33
C ASN A 305 4.06 -10.99 -6.52
N SER A 306 4.96 -10.26 -7.18
CA SER A 306 6.36 -10.65 -7.29
C SER A 306 7.04 -10.67 -5.91
N PRO A 307 8.07 -11.51 -5.68
CA PRO A 307 8.78 -11.55 -4.41
C PRO A 307 9.45 -10.20 -4.12
N ILE A 308 9.40 -9.78 -2.86
CA ILE A 308 10.05 -8.55 -2.37
C ILE A 308 11.52 -8.86 -2.08
N ILE A 309 12.42 -7.99 -2.54
CA ILE A 309 13.84 -8.07 -2.21
C ILE A 309 14.07 -7.23 -0.97
N HIS A 310 14.39 -7.89 0.15
CA HIS A 310 14.85 -7.23 1.37
C HIS A 310 16.34 -6.91 1.26
N PHE A 311 16.78 -5.87 1.97
CA PHE A 311 18.12 -5.32 1.82
C PHE A 311 18.86 -5.33 3.15
N LEU A 312 20.03 -5.97 3.19
CA LEU A 312 20.95 -5.91 4.31
C LEU A 312 22.33 -5.45 3.85
N ALA A 313 22.79 -4.30 4.33
CA ALA A 313 24.17 -3.89 4.18
C ALA A 313 25.03 -4.39 5.35
N SER A 314 26.17 -5.00 5.03
CA SER A 314 27.17 -5.45 5.98
C SER A 314 28.49 -4.74 5.72
N GLY A 315 29.13 -4.22 6.76
CA GLY A 315 30.42 -3.56 6.64
C GLY A 315 30.72 -2.67 7.82
N PHE A 316 31.66 -1.74 7.62
CA PHE A 316 31.91 -0.67 8.59
C PHE A 316 30.74 0.32 8.60
N ASP A 317 30.34 0.80 9.79
CA ASP A 317 29.39 1.92 9.85
C ASP A 317 30.12 3.21 9.48
N THR A 318 29.88 3.62 8.25
CA THR A 318 30.45 4.82 7.65
C THR A 318 29.47 5.99 7.68
N GLY A 319 28.25 5.78 8.17
CA GLY A 319 27.13 6.73 8.09
C GLY A 319 26.61 6.99 6.66
N TYR A 320 27.39 6.74 5.62
CA TYR A 320 27.00 6.92 4.22
C TYR A 320 25.89 5.96 3.80
N VAL A 321 25.96 4.70 4.23
CA VAL A 321 24.94 3.69 3.92
C VAL A 321 23.56 4.12 4.44
N ALA A 322 23.48 4.61 5.68
CA ALA A 322 22.23 5.11 6.26
C ALA A 322 21.70 6.34 5.49
N LYS A 323 22.57 7.29 5.13
CA LYS A 323 22.20 8.46 4.31
C LYS A 323 21.72 8.05 2.91
N LEU A 324 22.35 7.06 2.29
CA LEU A 324 21.95 6.53 0.98
C LEU A 324 20.57 5.87 1.06
N MET A 325 20.31 5.07 2.10
CA MET A 325 18.98 4.50 2.35
C MET A 325 17.93 5.60 2.53
N GLU A 326 18.24 6.67 3.29
CA GLU A 326 17.33 7.79 3.48
C GLU A 326 16.96 8.45 2.14
N ARG A 327 17.95 8.72 1.27
CA ARG A 327 17.68 9.33 -0.04
C ARG A 327 16.96 8.39 -1.00
N ALA A 328 17.32 7.10 -1.01
CA ALA A 328 16.64 6.12 -1.84
C ALA A 328 15.18 5.91 -1.38
N ALA A 329 14.89 5.99 -0.08
CA ALA A 329 13.54 5.84 0.45
C ALA A 329 12.57 6.93 -0.06
N LEU A 330 13.08 8.12 -0.40
CA LEU A 330 12.28 9.20 -1.00
C LEU A 330 11.76 8.85 -2.40
N LEU A 331 12.34 7.86 -3.08
CA LEU A 331 11.87 7.36 -4.38
C LEU A 331 10.71 6.36 -4.24
N ALA A 332 10.45 5.85 -3.03
CA ALA A 332 9.34 4.96 -2.75
C ALA A 332 8.02 5.73 -2.56
N ASP A 333 6.88 5.09 -2.85
CA ASP A 333 5.55 5.70 -2.69
C ASP A 333 5.20 5.94 -1.21
N SER A 334 5.73 5.08 -0.34
CA SER A 334 5.63 5.19 1.11
C SER A 334 6.96 4.75 1.74
N TYR A 335 7.33 5.40 2.83
CA TYR A 335 8.46 4.95 3.63
C TYR A 335 8.20 5.20 5.12
N VAL A 336 8.83 4.38 5.96
CA VAL A 336 8.81 4.50 7.42
C VAL A 336 10.22 4.25 7.95
N PHE A 337 10.68 5.12 8.84
CA PHE A 337 11.92 4.92 9.58
C PHE A 337 11.62 4.24 10.92
N LEU A 338 12.34 3.16 11.20
CA LEU A 338 12.25 2.46 12.47
C LEU A 338 13.33 3.00 13.43
N GLY A 339 12.91 3.71 14.47
CA GLY A 339 13.72 4.02 15.64
C GLY A 339 13.89 2.85 16.62
N SER A 340 14.83 2.98 17.55
CA SER A 340 15.19 1.94 18.53
C SER A 340 14.14 1.70 19.62
N THR A 341 13.21 2.63 19.83
CA THR A 341 12.23 2.59 20.94
C THR A 341 10.79 2.36 20.50
N HIS A 342 10.53 1.98 19.25
CA HIS A 342 9.15 1.78 18.82
C HIS A 342 8.48 0.60 19.55
N ASN A 343 7.33 0.90 20.18
CA ASN A 343 6.52 -0.07 20.93
C ASN A 343 5.75 -1.07 20.03
N SER A 344 5.56 -0.81 18.73
CA SER A 344 4.92 -1.75 17.81
C SER A 344 5.54 -1.73 16.41
N ILE A 345 6.43 -2.68 16.14
CA ILE A 345 7.05 -2.87 14.82
C ILE A 345 6.01 -3.21 13.76
N SER A 346 4.98 -3.97 14.13
CA SER A 346 3.88 -4.35 13.25
C SER A 346 3.21 -3.14 12.61
N THR A 347 2.90 -2.09 13.39
CA THR A 347 2.26 -0.88 12.86
C THR A 347 3.19 -0.08 11.96
N ALA A 348 4.49 -0.04 12.26
CA ALA A 348 5.50 0.61 11.43
C ALA A 348 5.62 -0.08 10.06
N LEU A 349 5.69 -1.42 10.04
CA LEU A 349 5.75 -2.21 8.81
C LEU A 349 4.48 -2.06 7.98
N ILE A 350 3.30 -2.10 8.62
CA ILE A 350 2.02 -1.84 7.96
C ILE A 350 2.00 -0.42 7.38
N GLY A 351 2.51 0.58 8.11
CA GLY A 351 2.61 1.97 7.66
C GLY A 351 3.54 2.21 6.48
N GLY A 352 4.47 1.28 6.22
CA GLY A 352 5.36 1.24 5.05
C GLY A 352 4.85 0.36 3.91
N SER A 353 3.62 -0.17 3.99
CA SER A 353 3.02 -1.02 2.95
C SER A 353 3.03 -0.34 1.58
N GLY A 354 3.40 -1.09 0.54
CA GLY A 354 3.60 -0.58 -0.81
C GLY A 354 4.90 0.21 -1.00
N GLY A 355 5.78 0.20 0.00
CA GLY A 355 7.03 0.95 0.02
C GLY A 355 8.10 0.29 0.89
N VAL A 356 8.84 1.11 1.65
CA VAL A 356 10.04 0.64 2.36
C VAL A 356 10.01 0.95 3.86
N CYS A 357 10.48 0.01 4.67
CA CYS A 357 10.75 0.19 6.10
C CYS A 357 12.26 0.22 6.30
N VAL A 358 12.79 1.34 6.79
CA VAL A 358 14.23 1.59 6.84
C VAL A 358 14.70 1.64 8.29
N MET A 359 15.70 0.81 8.60
CA MET A 359 16.43 0.80 9.86
C MET A 359 17.70 1.63 9.67
N LEU A 360 17.65 2.89 10.10
CA LEU A 360 18.75 3.85 9.91
C LEU A 360 19.93 3.63 10.86
N LEU A 361 19.70 2.98 12.00
CA LEU A 361 20.77 2.64 12.94
C LEU A 361 21.34 1.26 12.60
N PRO A 362 22.58 0.97 13.01
CA PRO A 362 23.09 -0.39 12.94
C PRO A 362 22.19 -1.37 13.69
N LEU A 363 22.06 -2.60 13.18
CA LEU A 363 21.26 -3.65 13.78
C LEU A 363 21.56 -3.87 15.28
N GLN A 364 22.82 -3.67 15.71
CA GLN A 364 23.23 -3.81 17.11
C GLN A 364 22.55 -2.82 18.07
N THR A 365 22.08 -1.68 17.57
CA THR A 365 21.45 -0.64 18.39
C THR A 365 19.99 -0.96 18.73
N TYR A 366 19.36 -1.88 17.97
CA TYR A 366 17.98 -2.30 18.20
C TYR A 366 17.90 -3.38 19.27
N SER A 367 16.74 -3.51 19.91
CA SER A 367 16.54 -4.58 20.90
C SER A 367 16.47 -5.95 20.22
N GLN A 368 16.92 -6.99 20.93
CA GLN A 368 16.87 -8.36 20.39
C GLN A 368 15.44 -8.80 20.05
N SER A 369 14.44 -8.36 20.84
CA SER A 369 13.03 -8.64 20.55
C SER A 369 12.56 -7.99 19.25
N GLN A 370 13.06 -6.79 18.94
CA GLN A 370 12.74 -6.11 17.68
C GLN A 370 13.32 -6.87 16.48
N ILE A 371 14.60 -7.21 16.55
CA ILE A 371 15.28 -7.96 15.49
C ILE A 371 14.60 -9.30 15.25
N ASN A 372 14.34 -10.08 16.31
CA ASN A 372 13.68 -11.38 16.19
C ASN A 372 12.27 -11.28 15.58
N SER A 373 11.52 -10.22 15.89
CA SER A 373 10.19 -9.99 15.31
C SER A 373 10.30 -9.65 13.81
N ILE A 374 11.25 -8.80 13.43
CA ILE A 374 11.48 -8.46 12.01
C ILE A 374 11.88 -9.69 11.21
N LEU A 375 12.80 -10.49 11.73
CA LEU A 375 13.25 -11.71 11.09
C LEU A 375 12.10 -12.70 10.90
N SER A 376 11.25 -12.89 11.92
CA SER A 376 10.08 -13.78 11.79
C SER A 376 9.06 -13.27 10.78
N PHE A 377 8.85 -11.95 10.67
CA PHE A 377 7.99 -11.37 9.65
C PHE A 377 8.55 -11.53 8.23
N ILE A 378 9.87 -11.48 8.05
CA ILE A 378 10.52 -11.75 6.76
C ILE A 378 10.37 -13.22 6.37
N GLU A 379 10.66 -14.14 7.30
CA GLU A 379 10.59 -15.59 7.03
C GLU A 379 9.17 -16.06 6.72
N THR A 380 8.18 -15.56 7.47
CA THR A 380 6.78 -15.96 7.30
C THR A 380 6.07 -15.19 6.20
N GLY A 381 6.56 -13.99 5.86
CA GLY A 381 5.86 -13.06 4.97
C GLY A 381 4.56 -12.51 5.57
N GLU A 382 4.30 -12.72 6.86
CA GLU A 382 3.08 -12.31 7.55
C GLU A 382 3.41 -11.46 8.79
N ILE A 383 2.76 -10.30 8.90
CA ILE A 383 2.78 -9.45 10.08
C ILE A 383 1.63 -9.89 10.98
N THR A 384 1.98 -10.46 12.13
CA THR A 384 1.02 -10.79 13.18
C THR A 384 0.88 -9.59 14.12
N ASN A 385 -0.32 -9.02 14.17
CA ASN A 385 -0.72 -8.12 15.24
C ASN A 385 -1.73 -8.86 16.13
N ALA A 386 -1.91 -8.43 17.39
CA ALA A 386 -2.75 -9.14 18.38
C ALA A 386 -4.20 -9.42 17.92
N LEU A 387 -4.65 -8.77 16.85
CA LEU A 387 -6.01 -8.84 16.30
C LEU A 387 -6.07 -9.30 14.85
N ASN A 388 -5.04 -9.04 14.05
CA ASN A 388 -5.08 -9.15 12.60
C ASN A 388 -3.80 -9.78 12.07
N LYS A 389 -3.93 -10.65 11.07
CA LYS A 389 -2.83 -11.11 10.24
C LYS A 389 -2.85 -10.34 8.93
N SER A 390 -1.72 -9.76 8.55
CA SER A 390 -1.57 -9.04 7.28
C SER A 390 -0.31 -9.53 6.57
N LYS A 391 -0.33 -9.54 5.22
CA LYS A 391 0.87 -9.91 4.45
C LYS A 391 1.89 -8.79 4.48
N LEU A 392 3.16 -9.13 4.57
CA LEU A 392 4.27 -8.18 4.42
C LEU A 392 4.28 -7.63 2.99
N GLN A 393 3.99 -6.34 2.85
CA GLN A 393 3.90 -5.62 1.57
C GLN A 393 4.95 -4.50 1.48
N CYS A 394 5.97 -4.52 2.34
CA CYS A 394 7.04 -3.54 2.36
C CYS A 394 8.41 -4.25 2.32
N ALA A 395 9.39 -3.61 1.69
CA ALA A 395 10.78 -4.06 1.81
C ALA A 395 11.39 -3.54 3.10
N ILE A 396 12.16 -4.39 3.78
CA ILE A 396 12.89 -4.03 4.99
C ILE A 396 14.34 -3.77 4.59
N TRP A 397 14.85 -2.59 4.93
CA TRP A 397 16.22 -2.16 4.71
C TRP A 397 16.92 -2.03 6.04
N ALA A 398 18.04 -2.74 6.19
CA ALA A 398 18.85 -2.72 7.39
C ALA A 398 20.33 -2.63 7.05
N HIS A 399 21.11 -2.13 8.01
CA HIS A 399 22.56 -2.27 7.98
C HIS A 399 23.09 -2.73 9.32
N GLY A 400 24.21 -3.43 9.31
CA GLY A 400 24.87 -3.91 10.53
C GLY A 400 26.37 -3.68 10.47
N MET A 401 26.93 -3.27 11.62
CA MET A 401 28.38 -3.19 11.82
C MET A 401 28.98 -4.58 12.02
N ASP A 402 30.06 -4.95 11.34
CA ASP A 402 30.95 -6.08 11.68
C ASP A 402 30.28 -7.23 12.48
N LEU A 403 29.20 -7.77 11.92
CA LEU A 403 28.46 -8.85 12.56
C LEU A 403 29.38 -10.06 12.62
N LYS A 404 29.56 -10.65 13.81
CA LYS A 404 30.26 -11.94 13.95
C LYS A 404 29.73 -12.88 12.85
N LYS A 405 30.63 -13.51 12.09
CA LYS A 405 30.29 -14.25 10.84
C LYS A 405 29.02 -15.11 10.97
N ILE A 406 28.86 -15.81 12.10
CA ILE A 406 27.71 -16.68 12.40
C ILE A 406 26.38 -15.90 12.46
N VAL A 407 26.37 -14.72 13.09
CA VAL A 407 25.18 -13.87 13.19
C VAL A 407 24.83 -13.28 11.83
N LEU A 408 25.83 -12.89 11.03
CA LEU A 408 25.62 -12.43 9.67
C LEU A 408 25.03 -13.53 8.78
N TYR A 409 25.53 -14.77 8.86
CA TYR A 409 24.97 -15.87 8.09
C TYR A 409 23.50 -16.11 8.45
N ASN A 410 23.15 -16.10 9.73
CA ASN A 410 21.77 -16.30 10.15
C ASN A 410 20.85 -15.17 9.66
N ILE A 411 21.21 -13.91 9.89
CA ILE A 411 20.40 -12.75 9.47
C ILE A 411 20.37 -12.65 7.94
N GLY A 412 21.52 -12.79 7.29
CA GLY A 412 21.67 -12.73 5.84
C GLY A 412 20.91 -13.86 5.12
N SER A 413 20.79 -15.03 5.75
CA SER A 413 20.00 -16.14 5.21
C SER A 413 18.51 -15.83 5.11
N ILE A 414 18.02 -14.91 5.95
CA ILE A 414 16.61 -14.50 6.05
C ILE A 414 16.34 -13.32 5.12
N PHE A 415 17.21 -12.30 5.11
CA PHE A 415 17.11 -11.17 4.19
C PHE A 415 17.30 -11.58 2.72
N GLY A 416 18.06 -12.65 2.46
CA GLY A 416 18.28 -13.21 1.14
C GLY A 416 19.28 -12.41 0.29
N SER A 417 19.17 -11.08 0.24
CA SER A 417 20.17 -10.19 -0.35
C SER A 417 20.98 -9.47 0.74
N VAL A 418 22.29 -9.77 0.76
CA VAL A 418 23.28 -9.07 1.58
C VAL A 418 24.21 -8.34 0.64
N CYS A 419 24.61 -7.12 0.97
CA CYS A 419 25.59 -6.37 0.19
C CYS A 419 26.73 -5.86 1.06
N ARG A 420 27.89 -5.61 0.44
CA ARG A 420 29.00 -4.91 1.06
C ARG A 420 28.68 -3.43 1.21
N GLY A 421 28.75 -2.91 2.43
CA GLY A 421 28.52 -1.53 2.81
C GLY A 421 29.81 -0.71 2.98
N ASP A 422 30.94 -1.19 2.46
CA ASP A 422 32.24 -0.51 2.58
C ASP A 422 32.52 0.38 1.37
N TYR A 423 33.34 1.40 1.56
CA TYR A 423 33.81 2.30 0.50
C TYR A 423 35.00 1.75 -0.30
N GLY A 424 35.50 0.55 0.01
CA GLY A 424 36.67 -0.03 -0.67
C GLY A 424 37.87 0.91 -0.62
N ASP A 425 38.56 1.06 -1.74
CA ASP A 425 39.75 1.92 -1.88
C ASP A 425 39.42 3.39 -2.21
N TYR A 426 38.14 3.77 -2.22
CA TYR A 426 37.68 5.11 -2.60
C TYR A 426 37.68 6.12 -1.44
N ALA A 427 38.56 5.93 -0.45
CA ALA A 427 38.64 6.79 0.73
C ALA A 427 39.03 8.23 0.37
N ASP A 428 39.99 8.39 -0.54
CA ASP A 428 40.49 9.70 -0.98
C ASP A 428 39.41 10.45 -1.78
N GLU A 429 38.76 9.78 -2.74
CA GLU A 429 37.65 10.37 -3.51
C GLU A 429 36.48 10.83 -2.61
N LEU A 430 36.21 10.09 -1.52
CA LEU A 430 35.22 10.49 -0.53
C LEU A 430 35.66 11.73 0.25
N ALA A 431 36.94 11.80 0.65
CA ALA A 431 37.48 12.95 1.35
C ALA A 431 37.41 14.21 0.47
N ASP A 432 37.85 14.10 -0.79
CA ASP A 432 37.78 15.19 -1.77
C ASP A 432 36.33 15.66 -1.96
N HIS A 433 35.39 14.74 -2.14
CA HIS A 433 33.98 15.07 -2.30
C HIS A 433 33.39 15.80 -1.09
N VAL A 434 33.73 15.38 0.13
CA VAL A 434 33.27 16.05 1.35
C VAL A 434 33.87 17.46 1.45
N LEU A 435 35.14 17.63 1.11
CA LEU A 435 35.81 18.93 1.10
C LEU A 435 35.21 19.86 0.05
N GLU A 436 34.97 19.37 -1.17
CA GLU A 436 34.30 20.13 -2.22
C GLU A 436 32.91 20.60 -1.79
N GLN A 437 32.11 19.72 -1.18
CA GLN A 437 30.79 20.09 -0.66
C GLN A 437 30.86 21.10 0.49
N ALA A 438 31.89 21.03 1.34
CA ALA A 438 32.08 21.98 2.42
C ALA A 438 32.51 23.37 1.91
N MET A 439 33.35 23.41 0.87
CA MET A 439 33.83 24.65 0.24
C MET A 439 32.75 25.32 -0.61
N ALA A 440 31.98 24.55 -1.37
CA ALA A 440 30.90 25.03 -2.21
C ALA A 440 29.71 24.06 -2.10
N PRO A 441 28.75 24.30 -1.19
CA PRO A 441 27.61 23.40 -1.03
C PRO A 441 26.85 23.32 -2.36
N THR A 442 26.94 22.17 -3.01
CA THR A 442 26.29 21.91 -4.28
C THR A 442 24.79 22.01 -4.04
N LYS A 443 24.16 23.08 -4.53
CA LYS A 443 22.71 23.19 -4.48
C LYS A 443 22.15 22.04 -5.31
N ILE A 444 21.12 21.35 -4.79
CA ILE A 444 20.42 20.32 -5.55
C ILE A 444 19.93 20.94 -6.86
N ASP A 445 20.58 20.58 -7.96
CA ASP A 445 20.29 21.17 -9.25
C ASP A 445 18.87 20.79 -9.68
N LYS A 446 18.23 21.65 -10.47
CA LYS A 446 16.95 21.33 -11.09
C LYS A 446 17.06 20.07 -11.94
N GLN A 447 18.22 19.84 -12.56
CA GLN A 447 18.51 18.65 -13.36
C GLN A 447 18.54 17.37 -12.51
N GLU A 448 19.19 17.37 -11.35
CA GLU A 448 19.22 16.20 -10.46
C GLU A 448 17.82 15.85 -9.93
N LYS A 449 17.03 16.85 -9.53
CA LYS A 449 15.64 16.63 -9.13
C LYS A 449 14.79 16.06 -10.27
N GLN A 450 15.09 16.44 -11.50
CA GLN A 450 14.41 15.92 -12.67
C GLN A 450 14.82 14.47 -12.94
N ALA A 451 16.13 14.16 -12.93
CA ALA A 451 16.63 12.80 -13.09
C ALA A 451 16.05 11.82 -12.05
N LEU A 452 15.96 12.21 -10.77
CA LEU A 452 15.35 11.37 -9.73
C LEU A 452 13.84 11.16 -9.95
N LYS A 453 13.12 12.17 -10.48
CA LYS A 453 11.72 12.01 -10.87
C LYS A 453 11.58 11.08 -12.07
N ASP A 454 12.46 11.19 -13.05
CA ASP A 454 12.45 10.33 -14.23
C ASP A 454 12.76 8.88 -13.87
N ILE A 455 13.65 8.65 -12.90
CA ILE A 455 13.87 7.33 -12.29
C ILE A 455 12.59 6.84 -11.59
N SER A 456 11.93 7.67 -10.79
CA SER A 456 10.69 7.29 -10.09
C SER A 456 9.58 6.90 -11.08
N ILE A 457 9.38 7.70 -12.12
CA ILE A 457 8.44 7.42 -13.22
C ILE A 457 8.85 6.12 -13.92
N TYR A 458 10.14 5.94 -14.22
CA TYR A 458 10.63 4.72 -14.86
C TYR A 458 10.33 3.47 -14.04
N ILE A 459 10.57 3.51 -12.71
CA ILE A 459 10.23 2.42 -11.80
C ILE A 459 8.74 2.09 -11.87
N GLU A 460 7.85 3.09 -11.92
CA GLU A 460 6.41 2.89 -12.07
C GLU A 460 6.04 2.19 -13.39
N LEU A 461 6.69 2.57 -14.49
CA LEU A 461 6.44 1.98 -15.80
C LEU A 461 6.87 0.52 -15.86
N VAL A 462 8.04 0.18 -15.29
CA VAL A 462 8.59 -1.18 -15.39
C VAL A 462 8.01 -2.14 -14.35
N ALA A 463 7.59 -1.66 -13.18
CA ALA A 463 7.10 -2.50 -12.08
C ALA A 463 5.99 -3.47 -12.49
N GLY A 464 5.11 -3.06 -13.41
CA GLY A 464 3.98 -3.86 -13.89
C GLY A 464 4.33 -4.99 -14.84
N ILE A 465 5.57 -5.08 -15.33
CA ILE A 465 5.97 -6.12 -16.28
C ILE A 465 6.08 -7.46 -15.55
N LYS A 466 5.32 -8.45 -16.03
CA LYS A 466 5.40 -9.84 -15.57
C LYS A 466 6.57 -10.51 -16.27
N VAL A 467 7.51 -11.01 -15.47
CA VAL A 467 8.76 -11.63 -15.95
C VAL A 467 8.75 -13.11 -15.64
N SER A 468 9.06 -13.93 -16.63
CA SER A 468 9.38 -15.36 -16.46
C SER A 468 10.88 -15.60 -16.60
N LEU A 469 11.41 -16.64 -15.96
CA LEU A 469 12.79 -17.05 -16.14
C LEU A 469 12.91 -17.91 -17.40
N ALA A 470 13.96 -17.71 -18.20
CA ALA A 470 14.34 -18.66 -19.24
C ALA A 470 14.83 -19.97 -18.60
N GLU A 471 14.62 -21.09 -19.28
CA GLU A 471 15.03 -22.42 -18.80
C GLU A 471 16.54 -22.49 -18.52
N ASN A 472 17.35 -21.88 -19.39
CA ASN A 472 18.81 -21.81 -19.22
C ASN A 472 19.21 -20.98 -17.99
N ALA A 473 18.53 -19.87 -17.74
CA ALA A 473 18.79 -19.01 -16.58
C ALA A 473 18.39 -19.71 -15.28
N GLU A 474 17.27 -20.44 -15.29
CA GLU A 474 16.84 -21.25 -14.16
C GLU A 474 17.83 -22.39 -13.87
N LYS A 475 18.28 -23.10 -14.91
CA LYS A 475 19.31 -24.15 -14.81
C LYS A 475 20.60 -23.58 -14.20
N LEU A 476 21.06 -22.42 -14.67
CA LEU A 476 22.25 -21.74 -14.14
C LEU A 476 22.12 -21.42 -12.65
N LEU A 477 21.01 -20.80 -12.22
CA LEU A 477 20.77 -20.47 -10.81
C LEU A 477 20.73 -21.73 -9.93
N ARG A 478 20.08 -22.81 -10.41
CA ARG A 478 20.00 -24.09 -9.69
C ARG A 478 21.38 -24.75 -9.54
N VAL A 479 22.16 -24.82 -10.61
CA VAL A 479 23.52 -25.41 -10.57
C VAL A 479 24.42 -24.60 -9.65
N TYR A 480 24.41 -23.27 -9.78
CA TYR A 480 25.15 -22.38 -8.88
C TYR A 480 24.79 -22.63 -7.41
N PHE A 481 23.49 -22.67 -7.09
CA PHE A 481 23.02 -22.91 -5.73
C PHE A 481 23.52 -24.25 -5.15
N LEU A 482 23.45 -25.33 -5.94
CA LEU A 482 23.91 -26.66 -5.53
C LEU A 482 25.43 -26.68 -5.30
N THR A 483 26.20 -26.09 -6.22
CA THR A 483 27.66 -26.01 -6.11
C THR A 483 28.10 -25.16 -4.93
N ALA A 484 27.51 -23.97 -4.75
CA ALA A 484 27.82 -23.09 -3.63
C ALA A 484 27.47 -23.74 -2.28
N ARG A 485 26.37 -24.50 -2.20
CA ARG A 485 26.00 -25.25 -1.01
C ARG A 485 26.90 -26.47 -0.76
N LYS A 486 27.42 -27.11 -1.80
CA LYS A 486 28.41 -28.19 -1.71
C LYS A 486 29.73 -27.67 -1.12
N GLU A 487 30.21 -26.55 -1.61
CA GLU A 487 31.41 -25.88 -1.09
C GLU A 487 31.19 -25.39 0.35
N ARG A 488 30.05 -24.73 0.63
CA ARG A 488 29.74 -24.18 1.95
C ARG A 488 28.26 -24.31 2.31
N PRO A 489 27.88 -25.37 3.06
CA PRO A 489 26.48 -25.65 3.38
C PRO A 489 25.75 -24.56 4.17
N LYS A 490 26.48 -23.81 5.00
CA LYS A 490 25.92 -22.75 5.86
C LYS A 490 25.89 -21.36 5.20
N ALA A 491 26.51 -21.21 4.02
CA ALA A 491 26.69 -19.91 3.40
C ALA A 491 25.54 -19.53 2.45
N VAL A 492 24.79 -20.53 1.95
CA VAL A 492 23.68 -20.32 1.01
C VAL A 492 22.43 -21.04 1.52
N SER A 493 21.37 -20.26 1.78
CA SER A 493 20.06 -20.72 2.22
C SER A 493 19.04 -20.76 1.09
N ILE A 494 17.89 -21.38 1.33
CA ILE A 494 16.75 -21.35 0.39
C ILE A 494 16.25 -19.91 0.20
N GLY A 495 16.35 -19.06 1.23
CA GLY A 495 16.08 -17.63 1.12
C GLY A 495 16.99 -16.91 0.13
N ASN A 496 18.28 -17.29 0.06
CA ASN A 496 19.19 -16.75 -0.95
C ASN A 496 18.80 -17.16 -2.37
N LEU A 497 18.32 -18.39 -2.59
CA LEU A 497 17.80 -18.81 -3.89
C LEU A 497 16.57 -17.98 -4.31
N GLY A 498 15.64 -17.75 -3.37
CA GLY A 498 14.50 -16.87 -3.59
C GLY A 498 14.91 -15.44 -3.97
N ALA A 499 15.91 -14.89 -3.27
CA ALA A 499 16.46 -13.56 -3.57
C ALA A 499 17.20 -13.50 -4.92
N LEU A 500 17.92 -14.56 -5.32
CA LEU A 500 18.57 -14.66 -6.64
C LEU A 500 17.54 -14.64 -7.76
N ILE A 501 16.47 -15.45 -7.64
CA ILE A 501 15.35 -15.48 -8.60
C ILE A 501 14.66 -14.11 -8.67
N ALA A 502 14.38 -13.50 -7.52
CA ALA A 502 13.76 -12.18 -7.45
C ALA A 502 14.64 -11.09 -8.10
N THR A 503 15.95 -11.14 -7.86
CA THR A 503 16.94 -10.20 -8.42
C THR A 503 17.04 -10.35 -9.93
N CYS A 504 17.16 -11.58 -10.43
CA CYS A 504 17.19 -11.92 -11.86
C CYS A 504 15.90 -11.47 -12.59
N ALA A 505 14.73 -11.73 -12.00
CA ALA A 505 13.46 -11.25 -12.57
C ALA A 505 13.36 -9.71 -12.56
N THR A 506 13.92 -9.06 -11.53
CA THR A 506 13.88 -7.60 -11.39
C THR A 506 14.88 -6.90 -12.30
N SER A 507 16.04 -7.49 -12.59
CA SER A 507 17.00 -6.95 -13.57
C SER A 507 16.42 -6.99 -14.99
N ALA A 508 15.76 -8.10 -15.36
CA ALA A 508 15.04 -8.20 -16.63
C ALA A 508 13.92 -7.16 -16.74
N ARG A 509 13.17 -6.97 -15.64
CA ARG A 509 12.12 -5.94 -15.53
C ARG A 509 12.67 -4.53 -15.73
N LEU A 510 13.78 -4.20 -15.06
CA LEU A 510 14.48 -2.94 -15.24
C LEU A 510 14.94 -2.72 -16.69
N CYS A 511 15.18 -3.79 -17.45
CA CYS A 511 15.51 -3.71 -18.88
C CYS A 511 14.29 -3.78 -19.80
N ARG A 512 13.07 -3.65 -19.25
CA ARG A 512 11.78 -3.79 -19.97
C ARG A 512 11.60 -5.13 -20.71
N ARG A 513 12.20 -6.20 -20.20
CA ARG A 513 12.05 -7.56 -20.75
C ARG A 513 11.03 -8.36 -19.94
N ASN A 514 10.29 -9.22 -20.63
CA ASN A 514 9.36 -10.19 -20.04
C ASN A 514 10.02 -11.55 -19.75
N VAL A 515 11.25 -11.77 -20.22
CA VAL A 515 12.03 -13.00 -19.98
C VAL A 515 13.40 -12.64 -19.42
N ALA A 516 13.76 -13.25 -18.30
CA ALA A 516 15.09 -13.13 -17.69
C ALA A 516 16.06 -14.13 -18.33
N ASN A 517 17.23 -13.64 -18.74
CA ASN A 517 18.24 -14.37 -19.52
C ASN A 517 19.46 -14.76 -18.65
N ASN A 518 20.46 -15.38 -19.27
CA ASN A 518 21.67 -15.82 -18.55
C ASN A 518 22.45 -14.61 -17.97
N ASP A 519 22.48 -13.47 -18.67
CA ASP A 519 23.14 -12.26 -18.15
C ASP A 519 22.50 -11.76 -16.86
N ASP A 520 21.17 -11.81 -16.75
CA ASP A 520 20.44 -11.47 -15.52
C ASP A 520 20.80 -12.42 -14.37
N ALA A 521 20.93 -13.72 -14.68
CA ALA A 521 21.32 -14.73 -13.69
C ALA A 521 22.77 -14.55 -13.24
N VAL A 522 23.70 -14.29 -14.15
CA VAL A 522 25.11 -13.98 -13.84
C VAL A 522 25.19 -12.71 -12.98
N PHE A 523 24.43 -11.67 -13.33
CA PHE A 523 24.38 -10.43 -12.56
C PHE A 523 23.84 -10.65 -11.13
N ALA A 524 22.78 -11.45 -10.98
CA ALA A 524 22.25 -11.81 -9.66
C ALA A 524 23.27 -12.60 -8.82
N ILE A 525 23.98 -13.56 -9.43
CA ILE A 525 25.03 -14.34 -8.77
C ILE A 525 26.20 -13.43 -8.37
N TRP A 526 26.62 -12.52 -9.25
CA TRP A 526 27.68 -11.56 -8.98
C TRP A 526 27.35 -10.68 -7.77
N LEU A 527 26.13 -10.11 -7.71
CA LEU A 527 25.69 -9.33 -6.55
C LEU A 527 25.68 -10.17 -5.25
N HIS A 528 25.23 -11.42 -5.33
CA HIS A 528 25.22 -12.32 -4.18
C HIS A 528 26.63 -12.60 -3.67
N VAL A 529 27.56 -12.99 -4.55
CA VAL A 529 28.96 -13.31 -4.18
C VAL A 529 29.67 -12.08 -3.63
N SER A 530 29.47 -10.90 -4.23
CA SER A 530 30.01 -9.62 -3.75
C SER A 530 29.54 -9.25 -2.34
N GLY A 531 28.35 -9.70 -1.96
CA GLY A 531 27.76 -9.46 -0.64
C GLY A 531 28.14 -10.46 0.46
N MET A 532 28.82 -11.56 0.11
CA MET A 532 29.15 -12.60 1.07
C MET A 532 30.24 -12.18 2.05
N PRO A 533 30.17 -12.63 3.32
CA PRO A 533 31.26 -12.45 4.27
C PRO A 533 32.50 -13.25 3.85
N GLU A 534 33.67 -12.76 4.24
CA GLU A 534 34.93 -13.43 3.96
C GLU A 534 35.08 -14.79 4.68
N PRO A 535 35.73 -15.78 4.04
CA PRO A 535 36.34 -15.72 2.70
C PRO A 535 35.29 -15.83 1.59
N ARG A 536 35.41 -15.13 0.46
CA ARG A 536 34.38 -15.21 -0.62
C ARG A 536 34.57 -16.46 -1.50
N PHE A 537 33.60 -16.75 -2.36
CA PHE A 537 33.74 -17.81 -3.38
C PHE A 537 34.64 -17.37 -4.53
N ALA A 538 34.46 -16.14 -5.00
CA ALA A 538 35.28 -15.55 -6.05
C ALA A 538 36.39 -14.66 -5.46
N PRO A 539 37.52 -14.50 -6.18
CA PRO A 539 38.55 -13.50 -5.87
C PRO A 539 38.00 -12.07 -5.83
N ASP A 540 38.57 -11.22 -4.97
CA ASP A 540 38.10 -9.85 -4.77
C ASP A 540 38.25 -8.98 -6.03
N ASP A 541 39.30 -9.20 -6.82
CA ASP A 541 39.53 -8.53 -8.12
C ASP A 541 38.37 -8.69 -9.12
N TYR A 542 37.50 -9.70 -8.93
CA TYR A 542 36.34 -9.97 -9.81
C TYR A 542 35.04 -9.35 -9.28
N LEU A 543 35.09 -8.78 -8.07
CA LEU A 543 33.94 -8.25 -7.32
C LEU A 543 34.05 -6.73 -7.12
N GLU A 544 35.14 -6.13 -7.58
CA GLU A 544 35.33 -4.69 -7.59
C GLU A 544 34.31 -3.99 -8.49
N THR A 545 33.94 -2.77 -8.09
CA THR A 545 33.04 -1.90 -8.85
C THR A 545 33.81 -0.68 -9.32
N PRO A 546 34.67 -0.79 -10.36
CA PRO A 546 35.46 0.31 -10.84
C PRO A 546 34.59 1.42 -11.43
N ALA A 547 35.07 2.67 -11.31
CA ALA A 547 34.47 3.85 -11.92
C ALA A 547 34.33 3.77 -13.45
N ASP A 548 35.33 3.16 -14.11
CA ASP A 548 35.35 3.02 -15.57
C ASP A 548 34.55 1.79 -16.00
N ILE A 549 33.48 2.04 -16.76
CA ILE A 549 32.62 1.01 -17.34
C ILE A 549 33.41 -0.01 -18.16
N LYS A 550 34.47 0.40 -18.88
CA LYS A 550 35.31 -0.52 -19.65
C LYS A 550 36.10 -1.46 -18.73
N LYS A 551 36.54 -0.97 -17.57
CA LYS A 551 37.15 -1.82 -16.54
C LYS A 551 36.12 -2.74 -15.91
N LEU A 552 34.91 -2.24 -15.62
CA LEU A 552 33.82 -3.05 -15.07
C LEU A 552 33.42 -4.19 -16.03
N GLN A 553 33.39 -3.92 -17.34
CA GLN A 553 33.15 -4.97 -18.34
C GLN A 553 34.20 -6.09 -18.25
N LYS A 554 35.50 -5.74 -18.16
CA LYS A 554 36.56 -6.73 -17.98
C LYS A 554 36.43 -7.51 -16.67
N VAL A 555 36.00 -6.86 -15.59
CA VAL A 555 35.73 -7.50 -14.29
C VAL A 555 34.61 -8.52 -14.43
N ILE A 556 33.51 -8.16 -15.09
CA ILE A 556 32.38 -9.06 -15.32
C ILE A 556 32.75 -10.22 -16.26
N GLU A 557 33.55 -9.98 -17.29
CA GLU A 557 34.07 -11.05 -18.18
C GLU A 557 34.97 -12.03 -17.41
N LYS A 558 35.85 -11.53 -16.54
CA LYS A 558 36.65 -12.38 -15.64
C LYS A 558 35.77 -13.18 -14.68
N PHE A 559 34.76 -12.53 -14.10
CA PHE A 559 33.80 -13.18 -13.21
C PHE A 559 33.00 -14.27 -13.94
N TYR A 560 32.60 -14.02 -15.18
CA TYR A 560 31.91 -14.98 -16.03
C TYR A 560 32.76 -16.24 -16.24
N ASN A 561 34.03 -16.06 -16.64
CA ASN A 561 34.96 -17.17 -16.83
C ASN A 561 35.20 -17.96 -15.53
N TRP A 562 35.32 -17.26 -14.40
CA TRP A 562 35.41 -17.90 -13.09
C TRP A 562 34.14 -18.68 -12.76
N LEU A 563 32.97 -18.12 -13.04
CA LEU A 563 31.69 -18.75 -12.73
C LEU A 563 31.53 -20.06 -13.50
N GLU A 564 31.88 -20.09 -14.79
CA GLU A 564 31.87 -21.32 -15.60
C GLU A 564 32.78 -22.41 -15.03
N GLN A 565 33.98 -22.03 -14.58
CA GLN A 565 34.92 -22.94 -13.92
C GLN A 565 34.38 -23.44 -12.57
N PHE A 566 33.75 -22.55 -11.80
CA PHE A 566 33.19 -22.87 -10.50
C PHE A 566 32.03 -23.86 -10.60
N ILE A 567 31.10 -23.64 -11.54
CA ILE A 567 29.94 -24.51 -11.72
C ILE A 567 30.23 -25.75 -12.56
N GLY A 568 31.34 -25.78 -13.31
CA GLY A 568 31.70 -26.87 -14.20
C GLY A 568 30.78 -27.00 -15.43
N PHE A 569 30.17 -25.90 -15.87
CA PHE A 569 29.18 -25.84 -16.96
C PHE A 569 29.38 -24.55 -17.77
N ARG A 570 29.33 -24.65 -19.11
CA ARG A 570 29.39 -23.49 -20.01
C ARG A 570 28.03 -22.79 -20.05
N ILE A 571 28.01 -21.50 -19.79
CA ILE A 571 26.79 -20.71 -19.68
C ILE A 571 26.21 -20.38 -21.07
N TYR A 572 27.07 -20.26 -22.09
CA TYR A 572 26.66 -20.23 -23.49
C TYR A 572 27.06 -21.54 -24.17
N GLU A 573 26.07 -22.35 -24.55
CA GLU A 573 26.29 -23.39 -25.58
C GLU A 573 26.52 -22.64 -26.89
N THR A 574 27.70 -22.83 -27.47
CA THR A 574 27.93 -22.45 -28.86
C THR A 574 26.92 -23.25 -29.68
N GLN A 575 25.96 -22.58 -30.31
CA GLN A 575 25.16 -23.20 -31.35
C GLN A 575 26.12 -23.52 -32.49
N GLU A 576 26.67 -24.74 -32.48
CA GLU A 576 27.25 -25.35 -33.68
C GLU A 576 26.13 -25.91 -34.57
#